data_AF-A0A812TY00-F1
#
_entry.id   AF-A0A812TY00-F1
#
_cell.length_a   1.000
_cell.length_b   1.000
_cell.length_c   1.000
_cell.angle_alpha   90.00
_cell.angle_beta   90.00
_cell.angle_gamma   90.00
#
_symmetry.space_group_name_H-M   'P 1'
#
loop_
_entity.id
_entity.type
_entity.pdbx_description
1 polymer ?
#
loop_
_entity_poly.entity_id
_entity_poly.type
_entity_poly.pdbx_seq_one_letter_code
_entity_poly.pdbx_strand_id
1 'polypeptide(L)'
;MPIFMASESQIELAAVKMDHWHCTEKEMQVPMQILDRSGGKFGPWDFDYLEVKTGTYKNIVKLPSFQSGDYRLRKINACSMNPMDDFIYCACQVVHASNEKDYDNFLVRVGVVDYETHVAGMEFVAKVVKGGSHFAGVFDDEGHFFFGPGKLHYIKSLHKNPGKSFDNRYQVVDETKAPKWKVPQSCKGADYAFYRHEDGGKARHFLWMIRDRKVSALEITGLPKKKPECRKFTAKGLPRKANGHFGAAWSFPKKDGSTTLYMSHNGGQGVFAIDKALLDLGSSTVVVYKAGESEKTSQNDGANCKHVQAETPFEATPAPELQQQLQELQQAQQEPLKAEPPEPSPVQKDPALPETTAGPS
;
A
#
# COMPACT_ATOMS: atom_id res chain seq x y z
N MET A 1 -22.83 16.49 48.77
CA MET A 1 -22.97 15.39 47.80
C MET A 1 -22.01 15.67 46.65
N PRO A 2 -20.93 14.90 46.46
CA PRO A 2 -20.09 15.06 45.30
C PRO A 2 -20.76 14.38 44.09
N ILE A 3 -20.72 15.09 42.98
CA ILE A 3 -21.25 14.68 41.67
C ILE A 3 -20.32 13.61 41.11
N PHE A 4 -20.82 12.38 40.97
CA PHE A 4 -20.14 11.32 40.23
C PHE A 4 -20.14 11.70 38.75
N MET A 5 -18.96 12.01 38.20
CA MET A 5 -18.76 11.95 36.75
C MET A 5 -18.66 10.48 36.34
N ALA A 6 -19.45 10.11 35.33
CA ALA A 6 -19.53 8.77 34.80
C ALA A 6 -18.14 8.28 34.34
N SER A 7 -17.76 7.09 34.81
CA SER A 7 -16.55 6.40 34.37
C SER A 7 -16.71 5.93 32.92
N GLU A 8 -15.85 6.39 32.02
CA GLU A 8 -15.55 5.65 30.81
C GLU A 8 -15.09 4.25 31.23
N SER A 9 -15.84 3.22 30.80
CA SER A 9 -15.58 1.84 31.18
C SER A 9 -14.19 1.43 30.72
N GLN A 10 -13.25 1.30 31.67
CA GLN A 10 -12.03 0.55 31.46
C GLN A 10 -12.44 -0.91 31.25
N ILE A 11 -12.44 -1.37 30.00
CA ILE A 11 -12.60 -2.79 29.70
C ILE A 11 -11.34 -3.47 30.25
N GLU A 12 -11.50 -4.25 31.32
CA GLU A 12 -10.48 -5.18 31.78
C GLU A 12 -10.17 -6.14 30.62
N LEU A 13 -8.96 -6.04 30.08
CA LEU A 13 -8.49 -6.79 28.92
C LEU A 13 -8.18 -8.26 29.27
N ALA A 14 -9.20 -8.99 29.72
CA ALA A 14 -9.28 -10.42 29.42
C ALA A 14 -9.19 -10.62 27.90
N ALA A 15 -8.78 -11.79 27.42
CA ALA A 15 -8.74 -12.07 25.98
C ALA A 15 -10.14 -11.88 25.39
N VAL A 16 -10.39 -10.70 24.80
CA VAL A 16 -11.68 -10.39 24.19
C VAL A 16 -11.77 -11.23 22.94
N LYS A 17 -12.82 -12.06 22.84
CA LYS A 17 -13.10 -12.81 21.62
C LYS A 17 -13.38 -11.79 20.52
N MET A 18 -12.47 -11.70 19.56
CA MET A 18 -12.64 -10.89 18.36
C MET A 18 -13.12 -11.76 17.22
N ASP A 19 -13.97 -11.19 16.38
CA ASP A 19 -14.32 -11.70 15.07
C ASP A 19 -13.48 -11.02 13.97
N HIS A 20 -13.40 -11.69 12.82
CA HIS A 20 -12.76 -11.21 11.61
C HIS A 20 -13.64 -10.19 10.87
N TRP A 21 -13.09 -9.48 9.88
CA TRP A 21 -13.76 -8.34 9.21
C TRP A 21 -14.78 -8.73 8.13
N HIS A 22 -15.35 -9.94 8.18
CA HIS A 22 -16.41 -10.47 7.29
C HIS A 22 -16.28 -10.07 5.80
N CYS A 23 -15.12 -10.31 5.19
CA CYS A 23 -14.78 -9.76 3.87
C CYS A 23 -15.72 -10.14 2.71
N THR A 24 -16.46 -11.23 2.85
CA THR A 24 -17.44 -11.67 1.85
C THR A 24 -18.69 -10.81 1.82
N GLU A 25 -18.96 -10.03 2.87
CA GLU A 25 -20.09 -9.12 2.94
C GLU A 25 -19.81 -7.88 2.09
N LYS A 26 -20.85 -7.42 1.38
CA LYS A 26 -20.71 -6.31 0.42
C LYS A 26 -20.38 -5.00 1.13
N GLU A 27 -20.92 -4.84 2.33
CA GLU A 27 -20.76 -3.72 3.24
C GLU A 27 -19.29 -3.55 3.68
N MET A 28 -18.52 -4.66 3.68
CA MET A 28 -17.10 -4.68 4.06
C MET A 28 -16.16 -4.51 2.85
N GLN A 29 -16.69 -4.49 1.62
CA GLN A 29 -15.93 -4.23 0.38
C GLN A 29 -15.72 -2.73 0.14
N VAL A 30 -15.29 -2.02 1.19
CA VAL A 30 -15.16 -0.57 1.23
C VAL A 30 -13.69 -0.14 1.38
N PRO A 31 -13.32 1.09 1.00
CA PRO A 31 -11.98 1.60 1.22
C PRO A 31 -11.82 2.00 2.70
N MET A 32 -11.41 1.04 3.53
CA MET A 32 -11.22 1.27 4.96
C MET A 32 -9.94 2.08 5.21
N GLN A 33 -9.98 2.93 6.22
CA GLN A 33 -8.81 3.58 6.78
C GLN A 33 -8.79 3.46 8.29
N ILE A 34 -7.59 3.29 8.82
CA ILE A 34 -7.32 3.48 10.23
C ILE A 34 -6.99 4.95 10.39
N LEU A 35 -7.82 5.72 11.10
CA LEU A 35 -7.63 7.15 11.30
C LEU A 35 -7.20 7.46 12.72
N ASP A 36 -6.10 8.20 12.86
CA ASP A 36 -5.76 8.88 14.10
C ASP A 36 -6.53 10.22 14.16
N ARG A 37 -7.61 10.24 14.94
CA ARG A 37 -8.43 11.44 15.14
C ARG A 37 -7.90 12.36 16.25
N SER A 38 -6.89 11.94 17.02
CA SER A 38 -6.34 12.71 18.14
C SER A 38 -5.08 13.51 17.79
N GLY A 39 -4.58 13.39 16.56
CA GLY A 39 -3.42 14.14 16.11
C GLY A 39 -2.09 13.52 16.53
N GLY A 40 -2.05 12.21 16.82
CA GLY A 40 -0.81 11.44 16.81
C GLY A 40 -0.31 10.88 18.12
N LYS A 41 -1.05 10.98 19.22
CA LYS A 41 -0.63 10.46 20.52
C LYS A 41 -1.81 9.90 21.30
N PHE A 42 -1.80 8.59 21.56
CA PHE A 42 -2.70 7.87 22.48
C PHE A 42 -4.14 7.63 22.00
N GLY A 43 -4.42 7.71 20.70
CA GLY A 43 -5.74 7.40 20.16
C GLY A 43 -6.81 8.41 20.57
N PRO A 44 -8.10 8.15 20.30
CA PRO A 44 -8.63 6.91 19.72
C PRO A 44 -8.20 6.75 18.25
N TRP A 45 -8.13 5.48 17.82
CA TRP A 45 -7.95 5.13 16.42
C TRP A 45 -9.25 4.52 15.92
N ASP A 46 -9.81 5.16 14.92
CA ASP A 46 -11.08 4.75 14.36
C ASP A 46 -10.82 3.96 13.08
N PHE A 47 -11.52 2.85 12.92
CA PHE A 47 -11.57 2.14 11.65
C PHE A 47 -12.79 2.66 10.92
N ASP A 48 -12.52 3.47 9.91
CA ASP A 48 -13.53 4.16 9.12
C ASP A 48 -13.53 3.61 7.70
N TYR A 49 -14.61 3.83 6.97
CA TYR A 49 -14.57 3.74 5.51
C TYR A 49 -14.69 5.13 4.88
N LEU A 50 -14.03 5.29 3.74
CA LEU A 50 -14.18 6.48 2.92
C LEU A 50 -15.46 6.38 2.07
N GLU A 51 -16.39 7.31 2.26
CA GLU A 51 -17.53 7.48 1.37
C GLU A 51 -17.08 8.18 0.09
N VAL A 52 -16.90 7.40 -0.98
CA VAL A 52 -16.23 7.85 -2.22
C VAL A 52 -16.87 9.08 -2.87
N LYS A 53 -18.21 9.20 -2.80
CA LYS A 53 -18.95 10.30 -3.44
C LYS A 53 -18.72 11.66 -2.76
N THR A 54 -18.64 11.65 -1.43
CA THR A 54 -18.55 12.87 -0.62
C THR A 54 -17.11 13.14 -0.19
N GLY A 55 -16.29 12.10 -0.14
CA GLY A 55 -14.94 12.12 0.40
C GLY A 55 -14.87 12.10 1.93
N THR A 56 -15.99 11.93 2.63
CA THR A 56 -16.02 11.92 4.11
C THR A 56 -15.79 10.53 4.68
N TYR A 57 -15.28 10.46 5.91
CA TYR A 57 -15.07 9.21 6.62
C TYR A 57 -16.23 8.89 7.56
N LYS A 58 -16.71 7.65 7.47
CA LYS A 58 -17.77 7.11 8.32
C LYS A 58 -17.24 5.97 9.15
N ASN A 59 -17.58 5.98 10.45
CA ASN A 59 -17.05 5.01 11.38
C ASN A 59 -17.66 3.62 11.18
N ILE A 60 -16.79 2.60 11.19
CA ILE A 60 -17.19 1.18 11.22
C ILE A 60 -17.11 0.70 12.66
N VAL A 61 -15.94 0.85 13.28
CA VAL A 61 -15.68 0.47 14.67
C VAL A 61 -14.61 1.38 15.26
N LYS A 62 -14.59 1.49 16.59
CA LYS A 62 -13.59 2.23 17.34
C LYS A 62 -12.66 1.29 18.06
N LEU A 63 -11.36 1.56 17.98
CA LEU A 63 -10.37 0.89 18.80
C LEU A 63 -10.26 1.62 20.14
N PRO A 64 -10.65 1.01 21.26
CA PRO A 64 -10.56 1.65 22.56
C PRO A 64 -9.09 1.95 22.92
N SER A 65 -8.89 2.85 23.88
CA SER A 65 -7.56 3.06 24.45
C SER A 65 -7.11 1.82 25.22
N PHE A 66 -5.91 1.32 24.92
CA PHE A 66 -5.34 0.15 25.62
C PHE A 66 -4.31 0.58 26.65
N GLN A 67 -4.53 0.18 27.90
CA GLN A 67 -3.61 0.35 29.02
C GLN A 67 -3.58 -0.91 29.90
N SER A 68 -2.41 -1.23 30.44
CA SER A 68 -2.15 -2.34 31.36
C SER A 68 -1.09 -1.90 32.35
N GLY A 69 -1.48 -1.76 33.62
CA GLY A 69 -0.62 -1.16 34.66
C GLY A 69 -0.06 0.19 34.20
N ASP A 70 1.26 0.33 34.27
CA ASP A 70 2.00 1.53 33.85
C ASP A 70 2.29 1.59 32.34
N TYR A 71 1.71 0.71 31.51
CA TYR A 71 1.98 0.69 30.08
C TYR A 71 0.73 1.02 29.27
N ARG A 72 0.90 1.80 28.19
CA ARG A 72 -0.19 2.19 27.30
C ARG A 72 0.21 2.17 25.84
N LEU A 73 -0.77 1.94 24.97
CA LEU A 73 -0.62 2.05 23.53
C LEU A 73 -0.47 3.54 23.15
N ARG A 74 0.65 3.90 22.51
CA ARG A 74 0.93 5.29 22.07
C ARG A 74 0.51 5.56 20.64
N LYS A 75 0.75 4.61 19.75
CA LYS A 75 0.62 4.77 18.31
C LYS A 75 0.27 3.44 17.66
N ILE A 76 -0.65 3.47 16.70
CA ILE A 76 -0.90 2.40 15.74
C ILE A 76 -0.73 2.98 14.33
N ASN A 77 -0.12 2.23 13.43
CA ASN A 77 0.08 2.61 12.04
C ASN A 77 0.55 1.41 11.21
N ALA A 78 0.90 1.61 9.94
CA ALA A 78 1.35 0.55 9.05
C ALA A 78 0.35 -0.61 9.05
N CYS A 79 -0.92 -0.29 8.83
CA CYS A 79 -2.01 -1.25 8.95
C CYS A 79 -2.35 -1.87 7.59
N SER A 80 -2.65 -3.16 7.58
CA SER A 80 -3.18 -3.81 6.38
C SER A 80 -4.00 -5.04 6.73
N MET A 81 -4.98 -5.35 5.90
CA MET A 81 -5.77 -6.57 6.04
C MET A 81 -5.00 -7.77 5.48
N ASN A 82 -4.98 -8.85 6.25
CA ASN A 82 -4.32 -10.09 5.86
C ASN A 82 -5.31 -10.97 5.07
N PRO A 83 -4.95 -11.43 3.85
CA PRO A 83 -5.87 -12.23 3.02
C PRO A 83 -6.12 -13.64 3.56
N MET A 84 -5.39 -14.08 4.58
CA MET A 84 -5.46 -15.46 5.07
C MET A 84 -6.47 -15.66 6.21
N ASP A 85 -6.79 -14.60 6.94
CA ASP A 85 -7.63 -14.67 8.15
C ASP A 85 -8.58 -13.48 8.33
N ASP A 86 -8.63 -12.54 7.38
CA ASP A 86 -9.50 -11.38 7.38
C ASP A 86 -9.39 -10.48 8.62
N PHE A 87 -8.25 -10.52 9.30
CA PHE A 87 -7.92 -9.54 10.33
C PHE A 87 -7.05 -8.42 9.77
N ILE A 88 -7.15 -7.24 10.40
CA ILE A 88 -6.21 -6.15 10.14
C ILE A 88 -5.01 -6.32 11.07
N TYR A 89 -3.80 -6.21 10.52
CA TYR A 89 -2.59 -6.17 11.31
C TYR A 89 -1.94 -4.81 11.21
N CYS A 90 -1.42 -4.31 12.32
CA CYS A 90 -0.78 -3.01 12.41
C CYS A 90 0.54 -3.09 13.17
N ALA A 91 1.44 -2.16 12.90
CA ALA A 91 2.55 -1.86 13.79
C ALA A 91 2.07 -0.92 14.90
N CYS A 92 2.50 -1.19 16.13
CA CYS A 92 2.10 -0.41 17.29
C CYS A 92 3.27 -0.09 18.20
N GLN A 93 3.15 0.97 18.99
CA GLN A 93 4.13 1.39 19.99
C GLN A 93 3.52 1.35 21.38
N VAL A 94 4.14 0.61 22.29
CA VAL A 94 3.76 0.57 23.71
C VAL A 94 4.81 1.34 24.51
N VAL A 95 4.34 2.25 25.37
CA VAL A 95 5.20 3.09 26.22
C VAL A 95 4.93 2.83 27.69
N HIS A 96 5.92 3.14 28.52
CA HIS A 96 5.70 3.34 29.95
C HIS A 96 5.08 4.72 30.23
N ALA A 97 4.13 4.80 31.15
CA ALA A 97 3.34 6.00 31.47
C ALA A 97 4.21 7.12 32.03
N SER A 98 5.23 6.78 32.83
CA SER A 98 6.17 7.77 33.40
C SER A 98 7.32 8.16 32.46
N ASN A 99 7.53 7.45 31.35
CA ASN A 99 8.60 7.74 30.40
C ASN A 99 8.27 7.28 28.98
N GLU A 100 7.60 8.14 28.22
CA GLU A 100 7.22 7.83 26.84
C GLU A 100 8.40 7.66 25.87
N LYS A 101 9.60 8.12 26.23
CA LYS A 101 10.79 7.90 25.40
C LYS A 101 11.22 6.43 25.45
N ASP A 102 10.85 5.70 26.50
CA ASP A 102 11.02 4.26 26.54
C ASP A 102 9.79 3.57 25.97
N TYR A 103 9.97 2.99 24.78
CA TYR A 103 8.93 2.26 24.08
C TYR A 103 9.47 0.99 23.45
N ASP A 104 8.56 0.03 23.30
CA ASP A 104 8.77 -1.13 22.46
C ASP A 104 7.76 -1.11 21.30
N ASN A 105 8.17 -1.71 20.18
CA ASN A 105 7.34 -1.84 19.00
C ASN A 105 6.81 -3.27 18.90
N PHE A 106 5.55 -3.41 18.55
CA PHE A 106 4.90 -4.70 18.35
C PHE A 106 4.12 -4.71 17.04
N LEU A 107 3.81 -5.91 16.55
CA LEU A 107 2.73 -6.11 15.61
C LEU A 107 1.51 -6.60 16.38
N VAL A 108 0.36 -6.07 16.00
CA VAL A 108 -0.93 -6.39 16.59
C VAL A 108 -1.89 -6.87 15.51
N ARG A 109 -2.81 -7.72 15.91
CA ARG A 109 -3.98 -8.14 15.13
C ARG A 109 -5.20 -7.46 15.71
N VAL A 110 -6.03 -6.88 14.85
CA VAL A 110 -7.22 -6.11 15.20
C VAL A 110 -8.42 -6.74 14.51
N GLY A 111 -9.43 -7.07 15.32
CA GLY A 111 -10.71 -7.62 14.88
C GLY A 111 -11.88 -6.85 15.47
N VAL A 112 -13.08 -7.27 15.13
CA VAL A 112 -14.32 -6.66 15.62
C VAL A 112 -14.80 -7.43 16.84
N VAL A 113 -15.06 -6.73 17.93
CA VAL A 113 -15.65 -7.33 19.14
C VAL A 113 -17.16 -7.36 19.01
N ASP A 114 -17.72 -6.25 18.52
CA ASP A 114 -19.15 -6.07 18.37
C ASP A 114 -19.44 -5.01 17.29
N TYR A 115 -20.13 -5.42 16.24
CA TYR A 115 -20.56 -4.54 15.15
C TYR A 115 -21.73 -3.64 15.54
N GLU A 116 -22.62 -4.07 16.44
CA GLU A 116 -23.78 -3.28 16.89
C GLU A 116 -23.33 -2.12 17.78
N THR A 117 -22.35 -2.36 18.64
CA THR A 117 -21.77 -1.32 19.52
C THR A 117 -20.55 -0.62 18.91
N HIS A 118 -20.16 -1.00 17.69
CA HIS A 118 -19.04 -0.41 16.94
C HIS A 118 -17.70 -0.49 17.69
N VAL A 119 -17.36 -1.65 18.25
CA VAL A 119 -16.13 -1.84 19.07
C VAL A 119 -15.17 -2.82 18.40
N ALA A 120 -13.91 -2.41 18.26
CA ALA A 120 -12.80 -3.26 17.86
C ALA A 120 -12.00 -3.76 19.07
N GLY A 121 -11.32 -4.89 18.89
CA GLY A 121 -10.40 -5.48 19.86
C GLY A 121 -8.99 -5.57 19.29
N MET A 122 -8.02 -5.90 20.13
CA MET A 122 -6.64 -6.06 19.69
C MET A 122 -5.90 -7.14 20.47
N GLU A 123 -5.06 -7.89 19.78
CA GLU A 123 -4.09 -8.83 20.35
C GLU A 123 -2.68 -8.56 19.81
N PHE A 124 -1.67 -8.79 20.64
CA PHE A 124 -0.27 -8.73 20.23
C PHE A 124 0.15 -10.05 19.58
N VAL A 125 0.86 -9.98 18.45
CA VAL A 125 1.27 -11.18 17.69
C VAL A 125 2.77 -11.28 17.44
N ALA A 126 3.51 -10.17 17.53
CA ALA A 126 4.97 -10.20 17.45
C ALA A 126 5.62 -8.99 18.13
N LYS A 127 6.82 -9.17 18.69
CA LYS A 127 7.70 -8.07 19.10
C LYS A 127 8.63 -7.77 17.93
N VAL A 128 8.75 -6.51 17.53
CA VAL A 128 9.58 -6.09 16.40
C VAL A 128 10.64 -5.09 16.82
N VAL A 129 11.55 -4.77 15.89
CA VAL A 129 12.69 -3.91 16.16
C VAL A 129 12.27 -2.60 16.83
N LYS A 130 13.01 -2.18 17.86
CA LYS A 130 12.85 -0.87 18.48
C LYS A 130 13.38 0.22 17.55
N GLY A 131 12.67 1.35 17.53
CA GLY A 131 13.04 2.52 16.75
C GLY A 131 12.69 2.40 15.27
N GLY A 132 12.56 3.57 14.64
CA GLY A 132 12.09 3.68 13.28
C GLY A 132 10.63 4.11 13.19
N SER A 133 10.33 4.77 12.09
CA SER A 133 9.02 5.20 11.67
C SER A 133 8.33 4.05 10.96
N HIS A 134 7.50 3.26 11.65
CA HIS A 134 6.68 2.22 11.00
C HIS A 134 5.35 2.85 10.60
N PHE A 135 5.30 3.43 9.40
CA PHE A 135 4.10 4.16 8.95
C PHE A 135 3.44 3.62 7.67
N ALA A 136 3.96 2.53 7.12
CA ALA A 136 3.44 1.93 5.90
C ALA A 136 3.49 0.42 6.09
N GLY A 137 2.39 -0.27 5.77
CA GLY A 137 2.25 -1.71 6.00
C GLY A 137 1.36 -2.33 4.94
N VAL A 138 1.72 -3.51 4.44
CA VAL A 138 0.92 -4.20 3.43
C VAL A 138 1.17 -5.70 3.45
N PHE A 139 0.10 -6.47 3.23
CA PHE A 139 0.20 -7.91 2.93
C PHE A 139 0.27 -8.18 1.43
N ASP A 140 1.09 -9.17 1.05
CA ASP A 140 0.94 -9.90 -0.20
C ASP A 140 -0.19 -10.93 -0.13
N ASP A 141 -0.42 -11.62 -1.25
CA ASP A 141 -1.43 -12.67 -1.41
C ASP A 141 -1.11 -13.97 -0.64
N GLU A 142 0.11 -14.13 -0.13
CA GLU A 142 0.54 -15.28 0.70
C GLU A 142 0.48 -14.97 2.21
N GLY A 143 -0.07 -13.82 2.59
CA GLY A 143 -0.17 -13.37 3.98
C GLY A 143 1.20 -13.05 4.61
N HIS A 144 2.19 -12.68 3.80
CA HIS A 144 3.45 -12.12 4.28
C HIS A 144 3.31 -10.62 4.48
N PHE A 145 3.80 -10.13 5.62
CA PHE A 145 3.65 -8.75 6.02
C PHE A 145 4.91 -7.95 5.72
N PHE A 146 4.74 -6.85 4.99
CA PHE A 146 5.79 -5.90 4.67
C PHE A 146 5.51 -4.58 5.37
N PHE A 147 6.45 -4.05 6.14
CA PHE A 147 6.24 -2.78 6.83
C PHE A 147 7.49 -1.93 6.98
N GLY A 148 7.30 -0.61 7.07
CA GLY A 148 8.37 0.37 7.27
C GLY A 148 8.88 1.02 5.98
N PRO A 149 8.71 2.35 5.82
CA PRO A 149 9.05 3.04 4.58
C PRO A 149 10.54 3.27 4.35
N GLY A 150 11.37 3.30 5.40
CA GLY A 150 12.82 3.52 5.28
C GLY A 150 13.66 2.26 5.33
N LYS A 151 13.18 1.28 6.09
CA LYS A 151 13.69 -0.09 6.14
C LYS A 151 12.46 -0.97 5.97
N LEU A 152 12.38 -1.69 4.86
CA LEU A 152 11.29 -2.61 4.58
C LEU A 152 11.55 -3.88 5.36
N HIS A 153 10.75 -4.12 6.40
CA HIS A 153 10.73 -5.36 7.17
C HIS A 153 9.85 -6.38 6.47
N TYR A 154 10.18 -7.66 6.62
CA TYR A 154 9.42 -8.79 6.09
C TYR A 154 9.16 -9.81 7.18
N ILE A 155 7.89 -10.10 7.44
CA ILE A 155 7.45 -11.17 8.33
C ILE A 155 6.67 -12.19 7.51
N LYS A 156 7.14 -13.43 7.53
CA LYS A 156 6.50 -14.52 6.79
C LYS A 156 5.25 -15.00 7.53
N SER A 157 4.13 -15.09 6.82
CA SER A 157 2.89 -15.72 7.30
C SER A 157 2.47 -15.27 8.71
N LEU A 158 2.39 -13.95 8.92
CA LEU A 158 2.15 -13.36 10.25
C LEU A 158 0.86 -13.88 10.94
N HIS A 159 -0.15 -14.28 10.16
CA HIS A 159 -1.39 -14.88 10.67
C HIS A 159 -1.19 -16.15 11.51
N LYS A 160 -0.06 -16.83 11.37
CA LYS A 160 0.24 -18.05 12.13
C LYS A 160 0.73 -17.76 13.55
N ASN A 161 1.09 -16.51 13.85
CA ASN A 161 1.56 -16.16 15.18
C ASN A 161 0.39 -16.12 16.17
N PRO A 162 0.53 -16.75 17.35
CA PRO A 162 -0.53 -16.73 18.35
C PRO A 162 -0.72 -15.32 18.93
N GLY A 163 -1.99 -14.91 19.07
CA GLY A 163 -2.37 -13.70 19.76
C GLY A 163 -2.10 -13.76 21.27
N LYS A 164 -1.72 -12.62 21.84
CA LYS A 164 -1.53 -12.42 23.28
C LYS A 164 -2.27 -11.16 23.73
N SER A 165 -2.81 -11.19 24.94
CA SER A 165 -3.34 -10.00 25.61
C SER A 165 -2.25 -8.97 25.86
N PHE A 166 -2.65 -7.75 26.22
CA PHE A 166 -1.71 -6.67 26.54
C PHE A 166 -0.76 -7.04 27.69
N ASP A 167 -1.26 -7.67 28.75
CA ASP A 167 -0.45 -8.11 29.90
C ASP A 167 0.62 -9.13 29.48
N ASN A 168 0.29 -9.97 28.51
CA ASN A 168 1.17 -11.03 28.02
C ASN A 168 1.92 -10.65 26.73
N ARG A 169 1.95 -9.37 26.36
CA ARG A 169 2.53 -8.86 25.10
C ARG A 169 3.99 -9.26 24.86
N TYR A 170 4.77 -9.56 25.91
CA TYR A 170 6.16 -10.00 25.77
C TYR A 170 6.32 -11.50 25.52
N GLN A 171 5.24 -12.28 25.55
CA GLN A 171 5.23 -13.71 25.25
C GLN A 171 4.91 -14.02 23.78
N VAL A 172 4.80 -12.98 22.94
CA VAL A 172 4.63 -13.11 21.49
C VAL A 172 5.93 -13.58 20.82
N VAL A 173 5.83 -13.94 19.54
CA VAL A 173 7.00 -14.28 18.72
C VAL A 173 7.96 -13.09 18.63
N ASP A 174 9.25 -13.32 18.84
CA ASP A 174 10.29 -12.29 18.70
C ASP A 174 10.77 -12.19 17.24
N GLU A 175 10.32 -11.13 16.57
CA GLU A 175 10.64 -10.78 15.19
C GLU A 175 11.62 -9.59 15.10
N THR A 176 12.30 -9.24 16.20
CA THR A 176 13.26 -8.12 16.23
C THR A 176 14.42 -8.29 15.25
N LYS A 177 14.72 -9.54 14.87
CA LYS A 177 15.75 -9.94 13.91
C LYS A 177 15.22 -10.26 12.51
N ALA A 178 13.94 -10.01 12.24
CA ALA A 178 13.34 -10.26 10.93
C ALA A 178 14.13 -9.60 9.78
N PRO A 179 14.15 -10.23 8.59
CA PRO A 179 14.79 -9.67 7.40
C PRO A 179 14.31 -8.24 7.13
N LYS A 180 15.27 -7.36 6.79
CA LYS A 180 14.98 -5.97 6.45
C LYS A 180 15.95 -5.39 5.44
N TRP A 181 15.45 -4.54 4.56
CA TRP A 181 16.25 -3.91 3.51
C TRP A 181 16.10 -2.40 3.53
N LYS A 182 17.18 -1.68 3.25
CA LYS A 182 17.15 -0.22 3.11
C LYS A 182 16.36 0.15 1.86
N VAL A 183 15.36 1.01 2.03
CA VAL A 183 14.58 1.55 0.91
C VAL A 183 15.15 2.91 0.51
N PRO A 184 15.46 3.14 -0.78
CA PRO A 184 15.96 4.43 -1.24
C PRO A 184 14.91 5.53 -1.05
N GLN A 185 15.35 6.77 -0.79
CA GLN A 185 14.45 7.91 -0.51
C GLN A 185 13.36 8.08 -1.57
N SER A 186 13.68 7.80 -2.83
CA SER A 186 12.77 7.89 -3.97
C SER A 186 11.66 6.85 -4.01
N CYS A 187 11.73 5.79 -3.19
CA CYS A 187 10.70 4.75 -3.08
C CYS A 187 10.14 4.65 -1.65
N LYS A 188 10.23 5.73 -0.85
CA LYS A 188 9.61 5.77 0.48
C LYS A 188 8.19 6.29 0.35
N GLY A 189 7.21 5.38 0.38
CA GLY A 189 5.79 5.72 0.48
C GLY A 189 5.42 6.23 1.85
N ALA A 190 4.28 6.91 1.94
CA ALA A 190 3.58 7.08 3.21
C ALA A 190 2.72 5.84 3.51
N ASP A 191 2.19 5.18 2.49
CA ASP A 191 1.59 3.85 2.58
C ASP A 191 1.86 3.04 1.28
N TYR A 192 1.47 1.75 1.24
CA TYR A 192 1.75 0.79 0.18
C TYR A 192 0.52 0.04 -0.33
N ALA A 193 0.34 0.02 -1.66
CA ALA A 193 -0.59 -0.90 -2.32
C ALA A 193 0.18 -2.10 -2.90
N PHE A 194 -0.24 -3.32 -2.57
CA PHE A 194 0.33 -4.54 -3.14
C PHE A 194 -0.23 -4.80 -4.54
N TYR A 195 0.62 -5.25 -5.46
CA TYR A 195 0.19 -5.67 -6.78
C TYR A 195 1.00 -6.87 -7.25
N ARG A 196 0.28 -7.92 -7.65
CA ARG A 196 0.80 -9.07 -8.36
C ARG A 196 0.60 -8.86 -9.85
N HIS A 197 1.69 -8.90 -10.59
CA HIS A 197 1.72 -8.78 -12.05
C HIS A 197 2.17 -10.11 -12.64
N GLU A 198 1.41 -10.64 -13.59
CA GLU A 198 1.74 -11.86 -14.32
C GLU A 198 2.30 -11.47 -15.69
N ASP A 199 3.54 -11.87 -15.97
CA ASP A 199 4.21 -11.63 -17.26
C ASP A 199 4.79 -12.94 -17.79
N GLY A 200 4.25 -13.43 -18.91
CA GLY A 200 4.70 -14.68 -19.53
C GLY A 200 4.66 -15.89 -18.59
N GLY A 201 3.67 -15.95 -17.68
CA GLY A 201 3.53 -17.00 -16.67
C GLY A 201 4.46 -16.87 -15.46
N LYS A 202 5.15 -15.74 -15.30
CA LYS A 202 5.96 -15.42 -14.12
C LYS A 202 5.29 -14.33 -13.29
N ALA A 203 4.96 -14.67 -12.06
CA ALA A 203 4.46 -13.72 -11.08
C ALA A 203 5.58 -12.80 -10.59
N ARG A 204 5.30 -11.49 -10.61
CA ARG A 204 6.15 -10.43 -10.07
C ARG A 204 5.35 -9.61 -9.07
N HIS A 205 5.93 -9.36 -7.91
CA HIS A 205 5.24 -8.75 -6.78
C HIS A 205 5.79 -7.35 -6.54
N PHE A 206 4.88 -6.37 -6.37
CA PHE A 206 5.23 -4.96 -6.23
C PHE A 206 4.50 -4.31 -5.07
N LEU A 207 5.20 -3.41 -4.38
CA LEU A 207 4.61 -2.45 -3.44
C LEU A 207 4.62 -1.07 -4.08
N TRP A 208 3.45 -0.58 -4.47
CA TRP A 208 3.26 0.71 -5.13
C TRP A 208 3.10 1.83 -4.11
N MET A 209 3.64 3.01 -4.44
CA MET A 209 3.43 4.21 -3.66
C MET A 209 3.37 5.47 -4.52
N ILE A 210 2.68 6.49 -4.00
CA ILE A 210 2.72 7.87 -4.50
C ILE A 210 3.27 8.77 -3.40
N ARG A 211 4.22 9.64 -3.76
CA ARG A 211 4.75 10.68 -2.87
C ARG A 211 5.24 11.87 -3.66
N ASP A 212 4.89 13.09 -3.23
CA ASP A 212 5.37 14.32 -3.87
C ASP A 212 5.14 14.34 -5.39
N ARG A 213 3.95 13.87 -5.81
CA ARG A 213 3.53 13.66 -7.20
C ARG A 213 4.40 12.68 -8.02
N LYS A 214 5.19 11.84 -7.37
CA LYS A 214 5.98 10.79 -8.00
C LYS A 214 5.36 9.45 -7.71
N VAL A 215 5.24 8.61 -8.73
CA VAL A 215 4.83 7.22 -8.60
C VAL A 215 6.08 6.35 -8.63
N SER A 216 6.15 5.40 -7.71
CA SER A 216 7.22 4.40 -7.67
C SER A 216 6.67 3.06 -7.20
N ALA A 217 7.43 2.00 -7.47
CA ALA A 217 7.13 0.66 -6.97
C ALA A 217 8.41 0.00 -6.46
N LEU A 218 8.29 -0.75 -5.37
CA LEU A 218 9.33 -1.68 -4.92
C LEU A 218 8.98 -3.08 -5.42
N GLU A 219 9.81 -3.63 -6.31
CA GLU A 219 9.71 -5.03 -6.68
C GLU A 219 10.25 -5.89 -5.54
N ILE A 220 9.42 -6.79 -5.05
CA ILE A 220 9.67 -7.64 -3.88
C ILE A 220 9.73 -9.14 -4.24
N THR A 221 9.70 -9.45 -5.53
CA THR A 221 9.77 -10.82 -6.06
C THR A 221 10.99 -11.58 -5.54
N GLY A 222 10.77 -12.73 -4.90
CA GLY A 222 11.83 -13.60 -4.41
C GLY A 222 12.44 -13.19 -3.07
N LEU A 223 11.84 -12.26 -2.33
CA LEU A 223 12.16 -12.09 -0.91
C LEU A 223 11.87 -13.38 -0.12
N PRO A 224 12.62 -13.66 0.97
CA PRO A 224 13.74 -12.88 1.51
C PRO A 224 15.09 -13.16 0.83
N LYS A 225 15.14 -13.97 -0.23
CA LYS A 225 16.40 -14.39 -0.88
C LYS A 225 17.01 -13.32 -1.78
N LYS A 226 16.18 -12.45 -2.36
CA LYS A 226 16.61 -11.30 -3.17
C LYS A 226 16.49 -10.00 -2.38
N LYS A 227 17.03 -8.90 -2.89
CA LYS A 227 16.81 -7.56 -2.33
C LYS A 227 15.69 -6.87 -3.12
N PRO A 228 14.89 -5.99 -2.50
CA PRO A 228 13.87 -5.26 -3.24
C PRO A 228 14.50 -4.23 -4.18
N GLU A 229 13.88 -4.01 -5.32
CA GLU A 229 14.35 -3.09 -6.36
C GLU A 229 13.36 -1.93 -6.56
N CYS A 230 13.88 -0.71 -6.58
CA CYS A 230 13.08 0.51 -6.71
C CYS A 230 12.91 0.90 -8.17
N ARG A 231 11.67 0.89 -8.67
CA ARG A 231 11.28 1.39 -9.98
C ARG A 231 10.58 2.73 -9.82
N LYS A 232 10.95 3.70 -10.66
CA LYS A 232 10.36 5.04 -10.67
C LYS A 232 9.61 5.21 -11.98
N PHE A 233 8.47 5.87 -11.92
CA PHE A 233 7.65 6.12 -13.08
C PHE A 233 7.44 7.61 -13.28
N THR A 234 7.38 8.01 -14.55
CA THR A 234 6.81 9.30 -14.94
C THR A 234 5.31 9.18 -14.78
N ALA A 235 4.73 10.00 -13.90
CA ALA A 235 3.29 10.00 -13.67
C ALA A 235 2.61 11.11 -14.48
N LYS A 236 1.60 10.76 -15.27
CA LYS A 236 0.67 11.73 -15.90
C LYS A 236 -0.64 11.79 -15.13
N GLY A 237 -1.27 12.97 -15.06
CA GLY A 237 -2.61 13.15 -14.47
C GLY A 237 -2.67 13.46 -12.96
N LEU A 238 -1.53 13.48 -12.25
CA LEU A 238 -1.48 13.99 -10.87
C LEU A 238 -1.54 15.54 -10.84
N PRO A 239 -2.49 16.16 -10.11
CA PRO A 239 -2.60 17.61 -10.07
C PRO A 239 -1.44 18.26 -9.31
N ARG A 240 -1.10 19.50 -9.64
CA ARG A 240 0.01 20.25 -9.01
C ARG A 240 -0.12 20.34 -7.48
N LYS A 241 -1.33 20.40 -6.96
CA LYS A 241 -1.63 20.49 -5.53
C LYS A 241 -1.43 19.17 -4.77
N ALA A 242 -1.33 18.02 -5.44
CA ALA A 242 -1.12 16.71 -4.82
C ALA A 242 0.35 16.44 -4.42
N ASN A 243 1.04 17.46 -3.88
CA ASN A 243 2.36 17.31 -3.29
C ASN A 243 2.26 16.82 -1.83
N GLY A 244 3.23 16.06 -1.31
CA GLY A 244 3.19 15.50 0.04
C GLY A 244 2.84 14.01 0.07
N HIS A 245 2.18 13.59 1.16
CA HIS A 245 1.98 12.19 1.52
C HIS A 245 0.63 11.65 1.04
N PHE A 246 0.67 10.44 0.48
CA PHE A 246 -0.50 9.61 0.23
C PHE A 246 -0.52 8.52 1.30
N GLY A 247 -1.21 8.77 2.40
CA GLY A 247 -1.10 7.99 3.62
C GLY A 247 -2.06 6.81 3.70
N ALA A 248 -2.91 6.60 2.70
CA ALA A 248 -3.66 5.35 2.62
C ALA A 248 -3.63 4.82 1.20
N ALA A 249 -3.41 3.51 1.10
CA ALA A 249 -3.31 2.79 -0.16
C ALA A 249 -4.16 1.52 -0.12
N TRP A 250 -4.76 1.18 -1.26
CA TRP A 250 -5.65 0.03 -1.40
C TRP A 250 -5.37 -0.73 -2.69
N SER A 251 -5.66 -2.02 -2.66
CA SER A 251 -5.54 -2.92 -3.82
C SER A 251 -6.86 -3.66 -3.98
N PHE A 252 -7.71 -3.22 -4.90
CA PHE A 252 -9.02 -3.83 -5.14
C PHE A 252 -8.96 -4.81 -6.31
N PRO A 253 -9.15 -6.13 -6.06
CA PRO A 253 -9.36 -7.10 -7.12
C PRO A 253 -10.71 -6.86 -7.79
N LYS A 254 -10.72 -6.91 -9.12
CA LYS A 254 -11.92 -6.81 -9.96
C LYS A 254 -12.39 -8.20 -10.38
N LYS A 255 -13.65 -8.30 -10.79
CA LYS A 255 -14.29 -9.53 -11.30
C LYS A 255 -13.61 -10.10 -12.56
N ASP A 256 -12.92 -9.26 -13.33
CA ASP A 256 -12.14 -9.68 -14.51
C ASP A 256 -10.75 -10.24 -14.16
N GLY A 257 -10.45 -10.40 -12.86
CA GLY A 257 -9.16 -10.86 -12.36
C GLY A 257 -8.07 -9.77 -12.31
N SER A 258 -8.34 -8.57 -12.84
CA SER A 258 -7.41 -7.44 -12.72
C SER A 258 -7.43 -6.83 -11.32
N THR A 259 -6.42 -6.05 -10.97
CA THR A 259 -6.36 -5.32 -9.69
C THR A 259 -6.14 -3.84 -9.95
N THR A 260 -6.98 -2.99 -9.37
CA THR A 260 -6.80 -1.53 -9.40
C THR A 260 -6.23 -1.05 -8.08
N LEU A 261 -5.22 -0.18 -8.18
CA LEU A 261 -4.54 0.39 -7.01
C LEU A 261 -5.04 1.80 -6.81
N TYR A 262 -5.41 2.13 -5.58
CA TYR A 262 -5.90 3.45 -5.20
C TYR A 262 -5.08 4.01 -4.05
N MET A 263 -4.89 5.32 -4.02
CA MET A 263 -4.24 6.00 -2.91
C MET A 263 -4.90 7.33 -2.62
N SER A 264 -5.15 7.62 -1.33
CA SER A 264 -5.69 8.92 -0.91
C SER A 264 -4.59 9.88 -0.48
N HIS A 265 -4.75 11.15 -0.77
CA HIS A 265 -3.81 12.20 -0.40
C HIS A 265 -4.17 12.83 0.95
N ASN A 266 -3.23 12.91 1.89
CA ASN A 266 -3.49 13.41 3.25
C ASN A 266 -3.91 14.89 3.26
N GLY A 267 -3.53 15.67 2.24
CA GLY A 267 -3.97 17.05 2.08
C GLY A 267 -5.39 17.20 1.51
N GLY A 268 -6.17 16.13 1.42
CA GLY A 268 -7.55 16.15 0.95
C GLY A 268 -7.69 16.47 -0.54
N GLN A 269 -6.74 16.03 -1.36
CA GLN A 269 -6.77 16.27 -2.82
C GLN A 269 -7.56 15.19 -3.58
N GLY A 270 -8.11 14.20 -2.88
CA GLY A 270 -8.88 13.10 -3.43
C GLY A 270 -8.14 11.76 -3.38
N VAL A 271 -8.84 10.76 -3.90
CA VAL A 271 -8.31 9.43 -4.16
C VAL A 271 -7.87 9.34 -5.62
N PHE A 272 -6.74 8.70 -5.85
CA PHE A 272 -6.14 8.55 -7.17
C PHE A 272 -5.93 7.08 -7.49
N ALA A 273 -6.39 6.67 -8.68
CA ALA A 273 -6.16 5.35 -9.24
C ALA A 273 -4.90 5.35 -10.11
N ILE A 274 -4.11 4.27 -10.04
CA ILE A 274 -2.96 4.07 -10.91
C ILE A 274 -3.35 3.11 -12.05
N ASP A 275 -3.35 3.64 -13.27
CA ASP A 275 -3.41 2.83 -14.48
C ASP A 275 -2.05 2.21 -14.76
N LYS A 276 -2.06 0.89 -14.90
CA LYS A 276 -0.86 0.06 -15.05
C LYS A 276 -0.75 -0.58 -16.43
N ALA A 277 -1.71 -0.33 -17.34
CA ALA A 277 -1.72 -0.96 -18.66
C ALA A 277 -0.43 -0.72 -19.46
N LEU A 278 0.25 0.40 -19.19
CA LEU A 278 1.53 0.72 -19.83
C LEU A 278 2.71 -0.10 -19.30
N LEU A 279 2.61 -0.70 -18.11
CA LEU A 279 3.64 -1.61 -17.59
C LEU A 279 3.72 -2.89 -18.39
N ASP A 280 2.58 -3.41 -18.80
CA ASP A 280 2.47 -4.61 -19.63
C ASP A 280 3.16 -4.38 -21.00
N LEU A 281 3.34 -3.11 -21.37
CA LEU A 281 4.05 -2.65 -22.57
C LEU A 281 5.50 -2.21 -22.28
N GLY A 282 6.04 -2.47 -21.09
CA GLY A 282 7.41 -2.12 -20.72
C GLY A 282 7.68 -0.62 -20.46
N SER A 283 6.64 0.20 -20.39
CA SER A 283 6.78 1.65 -20.24
C SER A 283 7.28 2.08 -18.85
N SER A 284 8.09 3.14 -18.82
CA SER A 284 8.43 3.87 -17.58
C SER A 284 7.42 4.97 -17.23
N THR A 285 6.29 5.05 -17.94
CA THR A 285 5.23 6.02 -17.71
C THR A 285 3.98 5.31 -17.20
N VAL A 286 3.33 5.91 -16.21
CA VAL A 286 2.02 5.47 -15.71
C VAL A 286 1.05 6.64 -15.77
N VAL A 287 -0.22 6.32 -16.01
CA VAL A 287 -1.31 7.29 -15.95
C VAL A 287 -1.96 7.17 -14.57
N VAL A 288 -2.20 8.31 -13.94
CA VAL A 288 -2.88 8.41 -12.66
C VAL A 288 -4.08 9.32 -12.85
N TYR A 289 -5.24 8.91 -12.35
CA TYR A 289 -6.46 9.70 -12.51
C TYR A 289 -7.21 9.76 -11.19
N LYS A 290 -7.94 10.86 -10.99
CA LYS A 290 -8.74 11.06 -9.77
C LYS A 290 -9.93 10.11 -9.82
N ALA A 291 -10.10 9.32 -8.77
CA ALA A 291 -11.12 8.28 -8.65
C ALA A 291 -12.20 8.60 -7.60
N GLY A 292 -11.99 9.65 -6.80
CA GLY A 292 -12.95 10.09 -5.81
C GLY A 292 -12.44 11.28 -5.01
N GLU A 293 -13.32 11.82 -4.17
CA GLU A 293 -12.96 12.83 -3.18
C GLU A 293 -12.40 12.18 -1.91
N SER A 294 -11.67 12.95 -1.12
CA SER A 294 -11.21 12.54 0.21
C SER A 294 -10.99 13.78 1.05
N GLU A 295 -11.52 13.82 2.25
CA GLU A 295 -11.23 14.88 3.19
C GLU A 295 -9.79 14.79 3.72
N LYS A 296 -9.32 15.90 4.30
CA LYS A 296 -7.95 16.02 4.78
C LYS A 296 -7.73 15.11 5.98
N THR A 297 -6.65 14.34 5.95
CA THR A 297 -6.19 13.48 7.06
C THR A 297 -4.74 13.82 7.43
N SER A 298 -4.15 13.12 8.40
CA SER A 298 -2.75 13.36 8.77
C SER A 298 -1.98 12.06 9.03
N GLN A 299 -2.58 11.17 9.82
CA GLN A 299 -2.07 9.83 10.12
C GLN A 299 -3.18 8.84 9.83
N ASN A 300 -3.01 8.13 8.73
CA ASN A 300 -3.90 7.11 8.26
C ASN A 300 -3.11 5.96 7.63
N ASP A 301 -3.80 4.85 7.40
CA ASP A 301 -3.34 3.69 6.65
C ASP A 301 -4.54 3.08 5.93
N GLY A 302 -4.34 2.57 4.71
CA GLY A 302 -5.40 1.94 3.93
C GLY A 302 -5.53 0.44 4.25
N ALA A 303 -6.77 -0.04 4.36
CA ALA A 303 -7.08 -1.46 4.42
C ALA A 303 -8.28 -1.78 3.52
N ASN A 304 -8.27 -2.95 2.89
CA ASN A 304 -9.40 -3.48 2.15
C ASN A 304 -9.30 -5.00 2.08
N CYS A 305 -10.44 -5.66 1.88
CA CYS A 305 -10.49 -7.09 1.59
C CYS A 305 -9.74 -7.39 0.29
N LYS A 306 -8.75 -8.30 0.38
CA LYS A 306 -7.77 -8.54 -0.69
C LYS A 306 -8.08 -9.74 -1.58
N HIS A 307 -8.90 -10.68 -1.11
CA HIS A 307 -9.22 -11.91 -1.85
C HIS A 307 -10.62 -11.91 -2.48
N VAL A 308 -11.47 -10.97 -2.07
CA VAL A 308 -12.82 -10.84 -2.61
C VAL A 308 -12.82 -9.98 -3.86
N GLN A 309 -13.24 -10.57 -4.97
CA GLN A 309 -13.46 -9.84 -6.21
C GLN A 309 -14.76 -9.04 -6.09
N ALA A 310 -14.61 -7.73 -6.03
CA ALA A 310 -15.71 -6.81 -5.84
C ALA A 310 -15.85 -5.87 -7.04
N GLU A 311 -17.02 -5.25 -7.17
CA GLU A 311 -17.06 -3.96 -7.85
C GLU A 311 -16.29 -2.97 -7.00
N THR A 312 -15.28 -2.34 -7.58
CA THR A 312 -14.52 -1.31 -6.86
C THR A 312 -15.46 -0.22 -6.38
N PRO A 313 -15.33 0.27 -5.13
CA PRO A 313 -16.17 1.34 -4.62
C PRO A 313 -15.91 2.68 -5.35
N PHE A 314 -14.87 2.73 -6.19
CA PHE A 314 -14.50 3.91 -6.97
C PHE A 314 -15.00 3.83 -8.41
N GLU A 315 -15.78 4.83 -8.83
CA GLU A 315 -16.10 5.09 -10.23
C GLU A 315 -14.88 5.67 -10.93
N ALA A 316 -13.95 4.79 -11.28
CA ALA A 316 -12.64 5.14 -11.77
C ALA A 316 -12.67 5.21 -13.31
N THR A 317 -13.12 6.34 -13.86
CA THR A 317 -13.00 6.61 -15.30
C THR A 317 -11.98 7.71 -15.52
N PRO A 318 -10.88 7.47 -16.26
CA PRO A 318 -9.96 8.54 -16.62
C PRO A 318 -10.72 9.63 -17.39
N ALA A 319 -10.40 10.90 -17.15
CA ALA A 319 -10.95 12.00 -17.96
C ALA A 319 -10.69 11.73 -19.45
N PRO A 320 -11.55 12.16 -20.38
CA PRO A 320 -11.40 11.86 -21.81
C PRO A 320 -10.01 12.21 -22.36
N GLU A 321 -9.38 13.29 -21.89
CA GLU A 321 -8.03 13.68 -22.29
C GLU A 321 -6.97 12.67 -21.81
N LEU A 322 -7.16 12.09 -20.62
CA LEU A 322 -6.29 11.03 -20.10
C LEU A 322 -6.52 9.70 -20.83
N GLN A 323 -7.76 9.41 -21.26
CA GLN A 323 -8.04 8.25 -22.09
C GLN A 323 -7.33 8.36 -23.44
N GLN A 324 -7.42 9.53 -24.08
CA GLN A 324 -6.70 9.79 -25.32
C GLN A 324 -5.18 9.66 -25.12
N GLN A 325 -4.63 10.25 -24.05
CA GLN A 325 -3.20 10.10 -23.74
C GLN A 325 -2.79 8.64 -23.49
N LEU A 326 -3.65 7.84 -22.86
CA LEU A 326 -3.39 6.42 -22.64
C LEU A 326 -3.37 5.67 -23.98
N GLN A 327 -4.33 5.96 -24.87
CA GLN A 327 -4.38 5.39 -26.22
C GLN A 327 -3.15 5.79 -27.05
N GLU A 328 -2.75 7.05 -27.03
CA GLU A 328 -1.54 7.55 -27.72
C GLU A 328 -0.28 6.85 -27.18
N LEU A 329 -0.16 6.68 -25.86
CA LEU A 329 0.97 5.98 -25.25
C LEU A 329 0.98 4.49 -25.60
N GLN A 330 -0.19 3.84 -25.67
CA GLN A 330 -0.30 2.45 -26.10
C GLN A 330 0.09 2.28 -27.57
N GLN A 331 -0.39 3.14 -28.46
CA GLN A 331 -0.03 3.14 -29.88
C GLN A 331 1.47 3.36 -30.09
N ALA A 332 2.08 4.31 -29.38
CA ALA A 332 3.51 4.59 -29.47
C ALA A 332 4.40 3.41 -29.02
N GLN A 333 3.91 2.54 -28.13
CA GLN A 333 4.62 1.33 -27.72
C GLN A 333 4.41 0.15 -28.69
N GLN A 334 3.41 0.22 -29.56
CA GLN A 334 3.08 -0.80 -30.55
C GLN A 334 3.60 -0.49 -31.96
N GLU A 335 3.96 0.76 -32.27
CA GLU A 335 4.67 1.06 -33.52
C GLU A 335 6.00 0.26 -33.53
N PRO A 336 6.25 -0.58 -34.56
CA PRO A 336 7.55 -1.20 -34.73
C PRO A 336 8.60 -0.09 -34.81
N LEU A 337 9.81 -0.34 -34.30
CA LEU A 337 11.01 0.40 -34.69
C LEU A 337 10.96 0.56 -36.21
N LYS A 338 10.54 1.73 -36.70
CA LYS A 338 10.49 2.01 -38.14
C LYS A 338 11.89 1.73 -38.64
N ALA A 339 11.96 0.77 -39.56
CA ALA A 339 13.19 0.32 -40.18
C ALA A 339 14.07 1.53 -40.50
N GLU A 340 15.36 1.42 -40.17
CA GLU A 340 16.35 2.36 -40.69
C GLU A 340 16.10 2.53 -42.19
N PRO A 341 16.11 3.77 -42.71
CA PRO A 341 16.04 3.98 -44.15
C PRO A 341 17.13 3.12 -44.80
N PRO A 342 16.83 2.41 -45.90
CA PRO A 342 17.80 1.53 -46.54
C PRO A 342 19.08 2.31 -46.79
N GLU A 343 20.22 1.72 -46.42
CA GLU A 343 21.53 2.25 -46.77
C GLU A 343 21.51 2.62 -48.26
N PRO A 344 22.02 3.81 -48.65
CA PRO A 344 22.09 4.17 -50.05
C PRO A 344 22.89 3.10 -50.79
N SER A 345 22.24 2.47 -51.78
CA SER A 345 22.84 1.42 -52.60
C SER A 345 24.23 1.85 -53.07
N PRO A 346 25.25 0.96 -53.01
CA PRO A 346 26.56 1.27 -53.52
C PRO A 346 26.44 1.61 -55.00
N VAL A 347 26.88 2.82 -55.36
CA VAL A 347 27.00 3.30 -56.74
C VAL A 347 27.75 2.23 -57.53
N GLN A 348 27.07 1.59 -58.48
CA GLN A 348 27.72 0.73 -59.47
C GLN A 348 28.75 1.59 -60.22
N LYS A 349 30.03 1.27 -60.03
CA LYS A 349 31.08 1.79 -60.91
C LYS A 349 30.89 1.15 -62.27
N ASP A 350 30.78 1.99 -63.29
CA ASP A 350 30.70 1.59 -64.68
C ASP A 350 31.83 0.61 -65.05
N PRO A 351 31.56 -0.41 -65.90
CA PRO A 351 32.58 -1.29 -66.40
C PRO A 351 33.55 -0.53 -67.29
N ALA A 352 34.85 -0.63 -66.98
CA ALA A 352 35.93 -0.09 -67.78
C ALA A 352 35.88 -0.63 -69.22
N LEU A 353 36.05 0.28 -70.19
CA LEU A 353 36.20 -0.05 -71.61
C LEU A 353 37.41 -0.97 -71.83
N PRO A 354 37.34 -1.88 -72.82
CA PRO A 354 38.47 -2.73 -73.17
C PRO A 354 39.57 -1.92 -73.86
N GLU A 355 40.80 -2.09 -73.38
CA GLU A 355 42.01 -1.57 -74.02
C GLU A 355 42.25 -2.28 -75.37
N THR A 356 42.24 -1.49 -76.43
CA THR A 356 42.76 -1.87 -77.74
C THR A 356 44.28 -1.83 -77.71
N THR A 357 44.92 -3.00 -77.83
CA THR A 357 46.34 -3.10 -78.19
C THR A 357 46.47 -3.45 -79.67
N ALA A 358 46.81 -2.45 -80.48
CA ALA A 358 47.45 -2.64 -81.78
C ALA A 358 48.86 -2.07 -81.68
N GLY A 359 49.86 -2.87 -82.06
CA GLY A 359 51.28 -2.49 -82.07
C GLY A 359 51.61 -1.35 -83.04
N PRO A 360 52.89 -0.97 -83.21
CA PRO A 360 53.75 -1.82 -84.05
C PRO A 360 55.26 -1.82 -83.72
N SER A 361 55.94 -2.69 -84.48
CA SER A 361 57.39 -2.75 -84.79
C SER A 361 58.27 -3.66 -83.93
#